data_AF-A0A2J8MU64-F1
#
_entry.id   AF-A0A2J8MU64-F1
#
_cell.length_a   1.000
_cell.length_b   1.000
_cell.length_c   1.000
_cell.angle_alpha   90.00
_cell.angle_beta   90.00
_cell.angle_gamma   90.00
#
_symmetry.space_group_name_H-M   'P 1'
#
loop_
_entity.id
_entity.type
_entity.pdbx_description
1 polymer ?
#
loop_
_entity_poly.entity_id
_entity_poly.type
_entity_poly.pdbx_seq_one_letter_code
_entity_poly.pdbx_strand_id
1 'polypeptide(L)' 'MTVTDFGWEDALHTVRAGRSCANPNVGFQRQLQEFEKHEVHQVSSS' A
#
# COMPACT_ATOMS: atom_id res chain seq x y z
N MET A 1 -9.54 -11.73 2.42
CA MET A 1 -8.60 -10.79 1.80
C MET A 1 -9.26 -10.30 0.52
N THR A 2 -9.37 -8.99 0.35
CA THR A 2 -9.98 -8.37 -0.84
C THR A 2 -8.85 -7.79 -1.69
N VAL A 3 -8.85 -8.06 -2.99
CA VAL A 3 -7.89 -7.47 -3.94
C VAL A 3 -8.50 -6.20 -4.51
N THR A 4 -7.75 -5.11 -4.51
CA THR A 4 -8.15 -3.81 -5.07
C THR A 4 -6.99 -3.22 -5.86
N ASP A 5 -7.32 -2.30 -6.78
CA ASP A 5 -6.33 -1.60 -7.61
C ASP A 5 -5.84 -0.29 -6.94
N PHE A 6 -5.86 -0.25 -5.60
CA PHE A 6 -5.46 0.94 -4.85
C PHE A 6 -3.94 1.14 -4.88
N GLY A 7 -3.52 2.40 -4.96
CA GLY A 7 -2.16 2.80 -4.64
C GLY A 7 -1.88 2.65 -3.13
N TRP A 8 -0.61 2.74 -2.75
CA TRP A 8 -0.16 2.51 -1.37
C TRP A 8 -0.74 3.53 -0.39
N GLU A 9 -1.01 4.76 -0.82
CA GLU A 9 -1.62 5.80 0.02
C GLU A 9 -3.11 5.52 0.30
N ASP A 10 -3.87 5.14 -0.73
CA ASP A 10 -5.29 4.76 -0.59
C ASP A 10 -5.44 3.47 0.24
N ALA A 11 -4.51 2.53 0.06
CA ALA A 11 -4.43 1.34 0.89
C ALA A 11 -4.13 1.70 2.36
N LEU A 12 -3.18 2.60 2.62
CA LEU A 12 -2.89 3.08 3.98
C LEU A 12 -4.08 3.84 4.58
N HIS A 13 -4.79 4.64 3.81
CA HIS A 13 -6.02 5.31 4.25
C HIS A 13 -7.09 4.30 4.65
N THR A 14 -7.27 3.24 3.86
CA THR A 14 -8.19 2.13 4.17
C THR A 14 -7.80 1.43 5.46
N VAL A 15 -6.50 1.16 5.68
CA VAL A 15 -6.01 0.60 6.95
C VAL A 15 -6.29 1.55 8.11
N ARG A 16 -6.11 2.86 7.93
CA ARG A 16 -6.35 3.87 8.95
C ARG A 16 -7.82 3.96 9.38
N ALA A 17 -8.77 3.62 8.51
CA ALA A 17 -10.19 3.56 8.86
C ALA A 17 -10.47 2.51 9.96
N GLY A 18 -9.75 1.38 9.97
CA GLY A 18 -9.84 0.37 11.04
C GLY A 18 -8.80 0.54 12.15
N ARG A 19 -7.68 1.22 11.87
CA ARG A 19 -6.57 1.44 12.80
C ARG A 19 -5.96 2.83 12.59
N SER A 20 -6.55 3.84 13.22
CA SER A 20 -6.16 5.25 13.05
C SER A 20 -4.69 5.56 13.38
N CYS A 21 -4.05 4.75 14.23
CA CYS A 21 -2.64 4.89 14.58
C CYS A 21 -1.66 4.30 13.55
N ALA A 22 -2.13 3.74 12.43
CA ALA A 22 -1.27 3.22 11.38
C ALA A 22 -0.44 4.36 10.76
N ASN A 23 0.87 4.33 10.98
CA ASN A 23 1.79 5.34 10.46
C ASN A 23 3.15 4.69 10.13
N PRO A 24 3.37 4.23 8.89
CA PRO A 24 4.66 3.71 8.47
C PRO A 24 5.73 4.79 8.60
N ASN A 25 6.95 4.42 8.98
CA ASN A 25 8.07 5.35 8.95
C ASN A 25 8.45 5.73 7.50
N VAL A 26 9.22 6.81 7.32
CA VAL A 26 9.58 7.33 5.99
C VAL A 26 10.30 6.29 5.11
N GLY A 27 11.08 5.38 5.71
CA GLY A 27 11.74 4.29 4.98
C GLY A 27 10.73 3.33 4.37
N PHE A 28 9.74 2.91 5.15
CA PHE A 28 8.65 2.06 4.66
C PHE A 28 7.74 2.76 3.67
N GLN A 29 7.48 4.07 3.82
CA GLN A 29 6.72 4.82 2.81
C GLN A 29 7.42 4.84 1.45
N ARG A 30 8.75 5.00 1.43
CA ARG A 30 9.53 4.91 0.17
C ARG A 30 9.45 3.53 -0.46
N GLN A 31 9.59 2.47 0.35
CA GLN A 31 9.47 1.10 -0.14
C GLN A 31 8.07 0.81 -0.71
N LEU A 32 7.01 1.29 -0.05
CA LEU A 32 5.64 1.20 -0.55
C LEU A 32 5.48 1.92 -1.90
N GLN A 33 6.08 3.09 -2.04
CA GLN A 33 6.05 3.84 -3.30
C GLN A 33 6.87 3.18 -4.41
N GLU A 34 8.01 2.56 -4.09
CA GLU A 34 8.81 1.79 -5.05
C GLU A 34 8.06 0.53 -5.50
N PHE A 35 7.41 -0.17 -4.58
CA PHE A 35 6.60 -1.35 -4.87
C PHE A 35 5.44 -1.01 -5.81
N GLU A 36 4.70 0.07 -5.54
CA GLU A 36 3.63 0.54 -6.43
C GLU A 36 4.15 0.83 -7.85
N LYS A 37 5.33 1.43 -7.97
CA LYS A 37 5.90 1.80 -9.28
C LYS A 37 6.37 0.60 -10.10
N HIS A 38 6.95 -0.42 -9.46
CA HIS A 38 7.72 -1.44 -10.17
C HIS A 38 7.17 -2.87 -10.06
N GLU A 39 6.44 -3.18 -8.99
CA GLU A 39 6.16 -4.57 -8.61
C GLU A 39 4.66 -4.88 -8.48
N VAL A 40 3.81 -3.90 -8.14
CA VAL A 40 2.38 -4.15 -7.90
C VAL A 40 1.68 -4.82 -9.10
N HIS A 41 2.03 -4.43 -10.33
CA HIS A 41 1.48 -5.01 -11.56
C HIS A 41 1.92 -6.46 -11.80
N GLN A 42 3.09 -6.86 -11.28
CA GLN A 42 3.56 -8.24 -11.37
C GLN A 42 2.76 -9.14 -10.41
N VAL A 43 2.42 -8.61 -9.23
CA VAL A 43 1.68 -9.35 -8.20
C VAL A 43 0.21 -9.52 -8.58
N SER A 44 -0.43 -8.54 -9.22
CA SER A 44 -1.83 -8.63 -9.65
C SER A 44 -2.08 -9.58 -10.83
N SER A 45 -1.02 -10.08 -11.48
CA SER A 45 -1.10 -10.96 -12.65
C SER A 45 -0.96 -12.46 -12.33
N SER A 46 -0.85 -12.84 -11.04
CA SER A 46 -0.69 -14.22 -10.55
C SER A 46 -1.91 -14.69 -9.77
#